data_AF-A0A067SU88-F1
#
_entry.id   AF-A0A067SU88-F1
#
_cell.length_a   1.000
_cell.length_b   1.000
_cell.length_c   1.000
_cell.angle_alpha   90.00
_cell.angle_beta   90.00
_cell.angle_gamma   90.00
#
_symmetry.space_group_name_H-M   'P 1'
#
loop_
_entity.id
_entity.type
_entity.pdbx_description
1 polymer ?
#
loop_
_entity_poly.entity_id
_entity_poly.type
_entity_poly.pdbx_seq_one_letter_code
_entity_poly.pdbx_strand_id
1 'polypeptide(L)'
;MNNKSIKVYLKHLEKCWKQPSLDSHLWILSQLLSVRGQKRNALYEPLIRYTTAMCCSKIVRRLKHSLSRGSIESLNKVKNFPINLEVYENEEGNSTGIKNDRAFLEQFVQSTKATPSMLTHPIPNITNVLDTLPPKGELFRLYTEETYMEFHTVLLCLLQRYEEVLDALSKKANEVHSDISRLLRSASVYGDTLSILGKSSALRMHLKTIEPFLVDHRFTAMATPMLHPTVEKKEEEEDAQRDKEPTERDVELEATHLFVRPDGTRVTTWMTYRDWLQLMVAHFDEANILFSYVTSPKLPHTSTTITILVTPAAVDTSSLLWTELLADPEVFPTRDLYGFASGRSNQDILTFLTNTLASISTAETHQGWGDNARRLWEEGQQASKALFFTNQLEGISDYAESAKTVNSLLTKWDEASKEDRDKLAVDITNQIQLLVKATSDKHDSVLLPLNLYANFNGTLHCEACLASLLDKRTRDVMAKDDQYQEILKATEGFGRVIGVSKCCCPICQHFLSLLSNNDEPFIVQGFHNTVSACTLPIWAPADIVDSMNQTFGRLLRRELVEVMETF
;
A
#
# COMPACT_ATOMS: atom_id res chain seq x y z
N MET A 1 -3.74 34.84 -10.87
CA MET A 1 -2.57 34.47 -11.70
C MET A 1 -2.71 35.15 -13.05
N ASN A 2 -1.79 36.07 -13.42
CA ASN A 2 -1.80 36.78 -14.72
C ASN A 2 -1.81 35.77 -15.90
N ASN A 3 -2.42 36.15 -17.04
CA ASN A 3 -2.63 35.46 -18.33
C ASN A 3 -1.44 34.67 -18.96
N LYS A 4 -0.63 33.96 -18.17
CA LYS A 4 0.44 33.10 -18.66
C LYS A 4 -0.17 31.77 -19.07
N SER A 5 0.17 31.31 -20.28
CA SER A 5 -0.19 29.96 -20.74
C SER A 5 0.25 28.90 -19.73
N ILE A 6 -0.58 27.88 -19.48
CA ILE A 6 -0.27 26.75 -18.61
C ILE A 6 1.09 26.11 -18.92
N LYS A 7 1.50 26.10 -20.19
CA LYS A 7 2.82 25.60 -20.63
C LYS A 7 3.98 26.43 -20.08
N VAL A 8 3.82 27.75 -20.03
CA VAL A 8 4.83 28.65 -19.45
C VAL A 8 4.90 28.47 -17.94
N TYR A 9 3.73 28.30 -17.30
CA TYR A 9 3.65 28.04 -15.86
C TYR A 9 4.34 26.73 -15.48
N LEU A 10 4.01 25.61 -16.14
CA LEU A 10 4.62 24.30 -15.85
C LEU A 10 6.14 24.32 -16.07
N LYS A 11 6.62 24.93 -17.16
CA LYS A 11 8.07 25.08 -17.39
C LYS A 11 8.77 25.92 -16.31
N HIS A 12 8.09 26.93 -15.78
CA HIS A 12 8.64 27.70 -14.67
C HIS A 12 8.65 26.87 -13.38
N LEU A 13 7.59 26.10 -13.13
CA LEU A 13 7.50 25.19 -11.99
C LEU A 13 8.59 24.12 -12.02
N GLU A 14 8.94 23.56 -13.19
CA GLU A 14 10.05 22.60 -13.33
C GLU A 14 11.42 23.21 -12.96
N LYS A 15 11.63 24.51 -13.23
CA LYS A 15 12.89 25.22 -12.97
C LYS A 15 13.01 25.75 -11.55
N CYS A 16 11.89 25.97 -10.88
CA CYS A 16 11.80 26.57 -9.56
C CYS A 16 10.82 25.77 -8.73
N TRP A 17 11.09 24.47 -8.56
CA TRP A 17 10.12 23.55 -7.99
C TRP A 17 9.75 23.96 -6.56
N LYS A 18 8.44 23.94 -6.34
CA LYS A 18 7.79 24.03 -5.06
C LYS A 18 6.50 23.24 -5.21
N GLN A 19 6.24 22.30 -4.31
CA GLN A 19 4.99 21.54 -4.36
C GLN A 19 3.81 22.52 -4.41
N PRO A 20 2.96 22.44 -5.45
CA PRO A 20 1.80 23.31 -5.57
C PRO A 20 0.86 23.14 -4.38
N SER A 21 0.24 24.24 -3.92
CA SER A 21 -0.91 24.17 -3.02
C SER A 21 -2.07 23.43 -3.68
N LEU A 22 -3.05 22.98 -2.89
CA LEU A 22 -4.26 22.34 -3.41
C LEU A 22 -4.93 23.20 -4.50
N ASP A 23 -5.15 24.49 -4.25
CA ASP A 23 -5.75 25.40 -5.24
C ASP A 23 -4.93 25.48 -6.54
N SER A 24 -3.61 25.52 -6.42
CA SER A 24 -2.72 25.56 -7.59
C SER A 24 -2.78 24.24 -8.35
N HIS A 25 -2.82 23.11 -7.66
CA HIS A 25 -2.96 21.78 -8.24
C HIS A 25 -4.28 21.64 -9.02
N LEU A 26 -5.40 22.02 -8.40
CA LEU A 26 -6.72 21.98 -9.05
C LEU A 26 -6.80 22.92 -10.24
N TRP A 27 -6.21 24.12 -10.13
CA TRP A 27 -6.09 25.02 -11.27
C TRP A 27 -5.29 24.39 -12.42
N ILE A 28 -4.11 23.81 -12.15
CA ILE A 28 -3.29 23.13 -13.17
C ILE A 28 -4.11 22.03 -13.86
N LEU A 29 -4.79 21.17 -13.10
CA LEU A 29 -5.62 20.11 -13.66
C LEU A 29 -6.76 20.68 -14.51
N SER A 30 -7.49 21.70 -14.02
CA SER A 30 -8.57 22.34 -14.79
C SER A 30 -8.06 22.89 -16.13
N GLN A 31 -6.86 23.49 -16.15
CA GLN A 31 -6.25 24.02 -17.36
C GLN A 31 -5.84 22.91 -18.32
N LEU A 32 -5.22 21.83 -17.80
CA LEU A 32 -4.79 20.70 -18.63
C LEU A 32 -5.98 19.94 -19.25
N LEU A 33 -7.11 19.88 -18.54
CA LEU A 33 -8.33 19.21 -19.01
C LEU A 33 -9.18 20.07 -19.95
N SER A 34 -9.05 21.41 -19.89
CA SER A 34 -9.84 22.32 -20.73
C SER A 34 -9.31 22.48 -22.16
N VAL A 35 -8.19 21.85 -22.52
CA VAL A 35 -7.57 22.07 -23.83
C VAL A 35 -8.18 21.17 -24.91
N ARG A 36 -9.12 21.73 -25.67
CA ARG A 36 -9.63 21.14 -26.91
C ARG A 36 -8.81 21.53 -28.14
N GLY A 37 -8.69 20.62 -29.09
CA GLY A 37 -8.21 20.90 -30.45
C GLY A 37 -6.72 21.22 -30.62
N GLN A 38 -5.93 21.29 -29.54
CA GLN A 38 -4.48 21.40 -29.66
C GLN A 38 -3.86 20.08 -30.10
N LYS A 39 -2.69 20.15 -30.76
CA LYS A 39 -1.93 18.96 -31.13
C LYS A 39 -1.66 18.12 -29.87
N ARG A 40 -2.07 16.84 -29.91
CA ARG A 40 -1.94 15.84 -28.84
C ARG A 40 -0.61 15.94 -28.08
N ASN A 41 0.50 16.13 -28.80
CA ASN A 41 1.83 16.10 -28.20
C ASN A 41 2.20 17.38 -27.42
N ALA A 42 1.48 18.49 -27.57
CA ALA A 42 1.90 19.77 -27.01
C ALA A 42 1.74 19.89 -25.49
N LEU A 43 0.84 19.10 -24.89
CA LEU A 43 0.49 19.14 -23.46
C LEU A 43 0.60 17.81 -22.74
N TYR A 44 0.61 16.68 -23.47
CA TYR A 44 0.81 15.36 -22.86
C TYR A 44 2.14 15.28 -22.09
N GLU A 45 3.23 15.73 -22.70
CA GLU A 45 4.55 15.70 -22.06
C GLU A 45 4.62 16.59 -20.79
N PRO A 46 4.14 17.85 -20.81
CA PRO A 46 3.98 18.63 -19.57
C PRO A 46 3.11 17.97 -18.50
N LEU A 47 2.01 17.32 -18.88
CA LEU A 47 1.14 16.61 -17.93
C LEU A 47 1.88 15.43 -17.28
N ILE A 48 2.55 14.59 -18.06
CA ILE A 48 3.32 13.45 -17.53
C ILE A 48 4.42 13.90 -16.57
N ARG A 49 5.17 14.94 -16.92
CA ARG A 49 6.20 15.50 -16.03
C ARG A 49 5.60 16.05 -14.74
N TYR A 50 4.48 16.75 -14.84
CA TYR A 50 3.76 17.25 -13.68
C TYR A 50 3.30 16.11 -12.76
N THR A 51 2.64 15.09 -13.32
CA THR A 51 2.22 13.89 -12.59
C THR A 51 3.41 13.17 -11.96
N THR A 52 4.51 13.00 -12.69
CA THR A 52 5.74 12.38 -12.18
C THR A 52 6.29 13.15 -10.98
N ALA A 53 6.32 14.48 -11.04
CA ALA A 53 6.79 15.32 -9.95
C ALA A 53 5.89 15.21 -8.70
N MET A 54 4.57 15.26 -8.89
CA MET A 54 3.58 15.18 -7.81
C MET A 54 3.53 13.79 -7.15
N CYS A 55 3.74 12.73 -7.94
CA CYS A 55 3.63 11.34 -7.48
C CYS A 55 5.00 10.71 -7.14
N CYS A 56 6.11 11.44 -7.29
CA CYS A 56 7.46 10.90 -7.15
C CYS A 56 7.67 10.17 -5.82
N SER A 57 7.24 10.77 -4.70
CA SER A 57 7.39 10.15 -3.37
C SER A 57 6.62 8.83 -3.26
N LYS A 58 5.41 8.74 -3.83
CA LYS A 58 4.61 7.51 -3.86
C LYS A 58 5.31 6.43 -4.70
N ILE A 59 5.82 6.79 -5.89
CA ILE A 59 6.51 5.85 -6.78
C ILE A 59 7.82 5.35 -6.15
N VAL A 60 8.61 6.23 -5.55
CA VAL A 60 9.86 5.87 -4.83
C VAL A 60 9.56 4.93 -3.67
N ARG A 61 8.55 5.25 -2.85
CA ARG A 61 8.12 4.40 -1.74
C ARG A 61 7.77 2.99 -2.23
N ARG A 62 7.04 2.89 -3.35
CA ARG A 62 6.70 1.61 -3.99
C ARG A 62 7.93 0.83 -4.46
N LEU A 63 8.85 1.47 -5.18
CA LEU A 63 10.06 0.82 -5.69
C LEU A 63 10.99 0.35 -4.57
N LYS A 64 11.03 1.09 -3.45
CA LYS A 64 11.83 0.75 -2.27
C LYS A 64 11.15 -0.23 -1.32
N HIS A 65 9.87 -0.50 -1.49
CA HIS A 65 9.14 -1.48 -0.68
C HIS A 65 9.79 -2.87 -0.80
N SER A 66 9.80 -3.64 0.29
CA SER A 66 10.42 -4.97 0.37
C SER A 66 9.97 -5.91 -0.76
N LEU A 67 8.68 -5.95 -1.06
CA LEU A 67 8.12 -6.72 -2.20
C LEU A 67 8.71 -6.31 -3.57
N SER A 68 8.86 -5.01 -3.82
CA SER A 68 9.45 -4.51 -5.06
C SER A 68 10.95 -4.81 -5.11
N ARG A 69 11.66 -4.68 -3.99
CA ARG A 69 13.08 -5.06 -3.87
C ARG A 69 13.27 -6.54 -4.17
N GLY A 70 12.47 -7.40 -3.56
CA GLY A 70 12.49 -8.83 -3.83
C GLY A 70 12.25 -9.15 -5.31
N SER A 71 11.33 -8.42 -5.97
CA SER A 71 11.06 -8.59 -7.40
C SER A 71 12.24 -8.14 -8.27
N ILE A 72 12.84 -6.98 -7.99
CA ILE A 72 14.02 -6.46 -8.70
C ILE A 72 15.23 -7.39 -8.50
N GLU A 73 15.47 -7.86 -7.28
CA GLU A 73 16.55 -8.79 -6.98
C GLU A 73 16.35 -10.14 -7.68
N SER A 74 15.12 -10.65 -7.71
CA SER A 74 14.82 -11.89 -8.43
C SER A 74 15.09 -11.73 -9.92
N LEU A 75 14.68 -10.63 -10.55
CA LEU A 75 14.99 -10.36 -11.96
C LEU A 75 16.51 -10.26 -12.18
N ASN A 76 17.24 -9.59 -11.28
CA ASN A 76 18.69 -9.45 -11.38
C ASN A 76 19.46 -10.77 -11.26
N LYS A 77 18.92 -11.76 -10.53
CA LYS A 77 19.50 -13.10 -10.37
C LYS A 77 19.41 -13.95 -11.64
N VAL A 78 18.48 -13.63 -12.54
CA VAL A 78 18.35 -14.31 -13.84
C VAL A 78 19.50 -13.87 -14.75
N LYS A 79 20.46 -14.76 -15.03
CA LYS A 79 21.64 -14.46 -15.88
C LYS A 79 21.70 -15.25 -17.18
N ASN A 80 21.27 -16.51 -17.15
CA ASN A 80 21.26 -17.40 -18.30
C ASN A 80 19.99 -18.25 -18.24
N PHE A 81 19.17 -18.18 -19.28
CA PHE A 81 17.96 -18.99 -19.39
C PHE A 81 17.72 -19.38 -20.85
N PRO A 82 17.20 -20.58 -21.13
CA PRO A 82 16.82 -20.97 -22.47
C PRO A 82 15.53 -20.25 -22.88
N ILE A 83 15.41 -19.92 -24.16
CA ILE A 83 14.16 -19.42 -24.72
C ILE A 83 13.14 -20.57 -24.82
N ASN A 84 11.91 -20.34 -24.37
CA ASN A 84 10.84 -21.33 -24.48
C ASN A 84 9.93 -20.98 -25.66
N LEU A 85 10.14 -21.65 -26.80
CA LEU A 85 9.37 -21.42 -28.02
C LEU A 85 7.90 -21.87 -27.92
N GLU A 86 7.54 -22.75 -26.99
CA GLU A 86 6.14 -23.21 -26.81
C GLU A 86 5.24 -22.09 -26.27
N VAL A 87 5.82 -21.11 -25.56
CA VAL A 87 5.09 -19.94 -25.06
C VAL A 87 4.49 -19.10 -26.20
N TYR A 88 5.08 -19.19 -27.41
CA TYR A 88 4.76 -18.34 -28.55
C TYR A 88 3.45 -18.74 -29.23
N GLU A 89 3.16 -20.03 -29.33
CA GLU A 89 1.99 -20.54 -30.06
C GLU A 89 0.67 -20.07 -29.43
N ASN A 90 0.69 -19.76 -28.14
CA ASN A 90 -0.48 -19.33 -27.37
C ASN A 90 -0.71 -17.80 -27.36
N GLU A 91 0.21 -17.01 -27.90
CA GLU A 91 0.19 -15.53 -27.81
C GLU A 91 0.07 -14.83 -29.17
N GLU A 92 0.01 -15.59 -30.26
CA GLU A 92 -0.20 -15.03 -31.60
C GLU A 92 -1.55 -14.31 -31.70
N GLY A 93 -1.53 -13.05 -32.14
CA GLY A 93 -2.74 -12.28 -32.44
C GLY A 93 -3.08 -11.13 -31.49
N ASN A 94 -2.33 -10.91 -30.39
CA ASN A 94 -2.54 -9.72 -29.57
C ASN A 94 -2.00 -8.45 -30.25
N SER A 95 -2.80 -7.87 -31.15
CA SER A 95 -2.45 -6.67 -31.92
C SER A 95 -2.08 -5.46 -31.06
N THR A 96 -2.60 -5.36 -29.82
CA THR A 96 -2.26 -4.29 -28.88
C THR A 96 -0.84 -4.45 -28.36
N GLY A 97 -0.45 -5.67 -27.99
CA GLY A 97 0.91 -5.98 -27.54
C GLY A 97 1.96 -5.64 -28.61
N ILE A 98 1.71 -6.04 -29.86
CA ILE A 98 2.61 -5.77 -31.01
C ILE A 98 2.71 -4.27 -31.30
N LYS A 99 1.62 -3.50 -31.15
CA LYS A 99 1.66 -2.03 -31.27
C LYS A 99 2.58 -1.40 -30.22
N ASN A 100 2.57 -1.93 -28.99
CA ASN A 100 3.45 -1.45 -27.93
C ASN A 100 4.91 -1.89 -28.15
N ASP A 101 5.16 -3.11 -28.65
CA ASP A 101 6.50 -3.54 -29.07
C ASP A 101 7.07 -2.58 -30.12
N ARG A 102 6.24 -2.17 -31.10
CA ARG A 102 6.63 -1.21 -32.13
C ARG A 102 6.91 0.17 -31.56
N ALA A 103 6.03 0.66 -30.69
CA ALA A 103 6.20 1.95 -30.04
C ALA A 103 7.49 2.00 -29.21
N PHE A 104 7.84 0.90 -28.54
CA PHE A 104 9.11 0.78 -27.82
C PHE A 104 10.32 0.91 -28.76
N LEU A 105 10.31 0.20 -29.89
CA LEU A 105 11.38 0.31 -30.89
C LEU A 105 11.49 1.73 -31.47
N GLU A 106 10.37 2.30 -31.91
CA GLU A 106 10.34 3.61 -32.57
C GLU A 106 10.67 4.78 -31.62
N GLN A 107 10.30 4.69 -30.34
CA GLN A 107 10.48 5.79 -29.39
C GLN A 107 11.78 5.66 -28.58
N PHE A 108 12.00 4.49 -27.96
CA PHE A 108 13.14 4.31 -27.08
C PHE A 108 14.39 3.90 -27.85
N VAL A 109 14.32 2.84 -28.67
CA VAL A 109 15.53 2.33 -29.35
C VAL A 109 16.08 3.38 -30.32
N GLN A 110 15.21 4.08 -31.07
CA GLN A 110 15.63 5.21 -31.89
C GLN A 110 16.32 6.33 -31.08
N SER A 111 15.81 6.64 -29.88
CA SER A 111 16.43 7.64 -28.99
C SER A 111 17.78 7.17 -28.46
N THR A 112 17.94 5.88 -28.15
CA THR A 112 19.23 5.31 -27.71
C THR A 112 20.27 5.30 -28.83
N LYS A 113 19.89 5.14 -30.11
CA LYS A 113 20.80 5.34 -31.24
C LYS A 113 21.35 6.77 -31.30
N ALA A 114 20.50 7.76 -31.03
CA ALA A 114 20.90 9.16 -30.98
C ALA A 114 21.69 9.51 -29.71
N THR A 115 21.43 8.82 -28.60
CA THR A 115 22.06 9.06 -27.29
C THR A 115 22.50 7.74 -26.65
N PRO A 116 23.65 7.17 -27.06
CA PRO A 116 24.09 5.84 -26.60
C PRO A 116 24.26 5.71 -25.08
N SER A 117 24.51 6.82 -24.36
CA SER A 117 24.67 6.83 -22.90
C SER A 117 23.42 6.44 -22.11
N MET A 118 22.26 6.32 -22.77
CA MET A 118 21.02 5.85 -22.14
C MET A 118 21.07 4.37 -21.73
N LEU A 119 21.89 3.57 -22.42
CA LEU A 119 22.10 2.15 -22.11
C LEU A 119 23.55 1.91 -21.70
N THR A 120 23.75 1.01 -20.75
CA THR A 120 25.09 0.59 -20.31
C THR A 120 25.71 -0.47 -21.23
N HIS A 121 24.88 -1.19 -22.00
CA HIS A 121 25.29 -2.28 -22.88
C HIS A 121 24.74 -2.06 -24.29
N PRO A 122 25.49 -2.43 -25.34
CA PRO A 122 25.00 -2.38 -26.71
C PRO A 122 23.89 -3.40 -26.93
N ILE A 123 22.92 -3.06 -27.77
CA ILE A 123 21.76 -3.90 -28.13
C ILE A 123 21.67 -4.08 -29.66
N PRO A 124 22.69 -4.69 -30.29
CA PRO A 124 22.77 -4.78 -31.74
C PRO A 124 21.61 -5.56 -32.37
N ASN A 125 21.11 -6.63 -31.74
CA ASN A 125 20.03 -7.42 -32.32
C ASN A 125 18.69 -6.69 -32.25
N ILE A 126 18.35 -6.04 -31.13
CA ILE A 126 17.15 -5.20 -31.03
C ILE A 126 17.24 -4.01 -31.99
N THR A 127 18.43 -3.42 -32.12
CA THR A 127 18.72 -2.35 -33.09
C THR A 127 18.46 -2.81 -34.52
N ASN A 128 18.88 -4.03 -34.87
CA ASN A 128 18.61 -4.63 -36.17
C ASN A 128 17.11 -4.82 -36.41
N VAL A 129 16.34 -5.26 -35.40
CA VAL A 129 14.87 -5.37 -35.51
C VAL A 129 14.22 -4.01 -35.82
N LEU A 130 14.72 -2.91 -35.25
CA LEU A 130 14.25 -1.56 -35.60
C LEU A 130 14.61 -1.20 -37.05
N ASP A 131 15.81 -1.54 -37.52
CA ASP A 131 16.26 -1.23 -38.88
C ASP A 131 15.53 -2.05 -39.96
N THR A 132 15.09 -3.26 -39.61
CA THR A 132 14.31 -4.15 -40.48
C THR A 132 12.83 -4.16 -40.14
N LEU A 133 12.34 -3.14 -39.43
CA LEU A 133 10.97 -3.11 -38.93
C LEU A 133 9.98 -3.03 -40.11
N PRO A 134 9.03 -3.97 -40.25
CA PRO A 134 8.12 -3.96 -41.38
C PRO A 134 7.15 -2.78 -41.34
N PRO A 135 6.45 -2.46 -42.44
CA PRO A 135 5.41 -1.43 -42.48
C PRO A 135 4.37 -1.55 -41.36
N LYS A 136 3.76 -0.42 -41.00
CA LYS A 136 2.77 -0.37 -39.93
C LYS A 136 1.56 -1.25 -40.27
N GLY A 137 1.27 -2.22 -39.41
CA GLY A 137 0.16 -3.16 -39.57
C GLY A 137 0.62 -4.58 -39.87
N GLU A 138 1.87 -4.76 -40.33
CA GLU A 138 2.47 -6.08 -40.48
C GLU A 138 2.96 -6.63 -39.14
N LEU A 139 2.86 -7.95 -39.01
CA LEU A 139 3.31 -8.68 -37.83
C LEU A 139 4.85 -8.71 -37.80
N PHE A 140 5.40 -8.50 -36.62
CA PHE A 140 6.82 -8.71 -36.34
C PHE A 140 6.96 -9.17 -34.89
N ARG A 141 8.14 -9.65 -34.52
CA ARG A 141 8.43 -10.10 -33.16
C ARG A 141 9.65 -9.37 -32.62
N LEU A 142 9.48 -8.72 -31.48
CA LEU A 142 10.59 -8.09 -30.75
C LEU A 142 11.36 -9.11 -29.91
N TYR A 143 10.71 -10.14 -29.37
CA TYR A 143 11.32 -11.13 -28.49
C TYR A 143 11.58 -12.44 -29.25
N THR A 144 12.84 -12.68 -29.61
CA THR A 144 13.32 -13.75 -30.51
C THR A 144 14.55 -14.44 -29.91
N GLU A 145 15.05 -15.50 -30.54
CA GLU A 145 16.28 -16.19 -30.11
C GLU A 145 17.49 -15.24 -30.08
N GLU A 146 17.51 -14.24 -30.96
CA GLU A 146 18.60 -13.27 -31.04
C GLU A 146 18.43 -12.09 -30.07
N THR A 147 17.21 -11.75 -29.68
CA THR A 147 16.93 -10.53 -28.91
C THR A 147 16.59 -10.75 -27.44
N TYR A 148 16.29 -11.99 -27.01
CA TYR A 148 15.72 -12.21 -25.68
C TYR A 148 16.65 -11.80 -24.51
N MET A 149 17.96 -12.02 -24.64
CA MET A 149 18.95 -11.62 -23.63
C MET A 149 19.18 -10.11 -23.62
N GLU A 150 19.23 -9.48 -24.80
CA GLU A 150 19.27 -8.02 -24.91
C GLU A 150 18.03 -7.39 -24.29
N PHE A 151 16.85 -7.98 -24.52
CA PHE A 151 15.59 -7.51 -23.96
C PHE A 151 15.61 -7.55 -22.44
N HIS A 152 16.07 -8.67 -21.86
CA HIS A 152 16.23 -8.80 -20.41
C HIS A 152 17.18 -7.72 -19.84
N THR A 153 18.31 -7.48 -20.51
CA THR A 153 19.29 -6.47 -20.10
C THR A 153 18.72 -5.06 -20.19
N VAL A 154 17.94 -4.74 -21.23
CA VAL A 154 17.25 -3.45 -21.37
C VAL A 154 16.22 -3.26 -20.26
N LEU A 155 15.43 -4.29 -19.94
CA LEU A 155 14.44 -4.22 -18.86
C LEU A 155 15.11 -3.89 -17.51
N LEU A 156 16.18 -4.62 -17.15
CA LEU A 156 16.94 -4.36 -15.91
C LEU A 156 17.54 -2.95 -15.91
N CYS A 157 18.13 -2.51 -17.03
CA CYS A 157 18.71 -1.18 -17.15
C CYS A 157 17.65 -0.09 -16.97
N LEU A 158 16.48 -0.23 -17.61
CA LEU A 158 15.38 0.73 -17.47
C LEU A 158 14.86 0.82 -16.04
N LEU A 159 14.66 -0.32 -15.37
CA LEU A 159 14.24 -0.36 -13.97
C LEU A 159 15.24 0.37 -13.06
N GLN A 160 16.54 0.03 -13.19
CA GLN A 160 17.60 0.67 -12.43
C GLN A 160 17.66 2.18 -12.68
N ARG A 161 17.65 2.62 -13.95
CA ARG A 161 17.72 4.04 -14.30
C ARG A 161 16.50 4.82 -13.85
N TYR A 162 15.33 4.21 -13.92
CA TYR A 162 14.10 4.82 -13.45
C TYR A 162 14.14 5.04 -11.94
N GLU A 163 14.57 4.02 -11.18
CA GLU A 163 14.74 4.12 -9.74
C GLU A 163 15.78 5.19 -9.35
N GLU A 164 16.97 5.17 -9.95
CA GLU A 164 18.04 6.14 -9.70
C GLU A 164 17.57 7.59 -9.91
N VAL A 165 16.85 7.83 -11.02
CA VAL A 165 16.34 9.18 -11.33
C VAL A 165 15.22 9.59 -10.40
N LEU A 166 14.32 8.68 -10.02
CA LEU A 166 13.25 8.98 -9.07
C LEU A 166 13.78 9.25 -7.66
N ASP A 167 14.80 8.52 -7.21
CA ASP A 167 15.47 8.77 -5.93
C ASP A 167 16.14 10.16 -5.94
N ALA A 168 16.88 10.48 -7.01
CA ALA A 168 17.47 11.80 -7.19
C ALA A 168 16.40 12.90 -7.25
N LEU A 169 15.28 12.65 -7.94
CA LEU A 169 14.15 13.57 -8.05
C LEU A 169 13.48 13.82 -6.69
N SER A 170 13.22 12.77 -5.92
CA SER A 170 12.61 12.86 -4.59
C SER A 170 13.49 13.66 -3.63
N LYS A 171 14.81 13.40 -3.62
CA LYS A 171 15.78 14.19 -2.85
C LYS A 171 15.77 15.66 -3.26
N LYS A 172 15.80 15.94 -4.56
CA LYS A 172 15.85 17.30 -5.10
C LYS A 172 14.54 18.07 -4.93
N ALA A 173 13.39 17.38 -5.01
CA ALA A 173 12.06 17.99 -4.86
C ALA A 173 11.81 18.51 -3.43
N ASN A 174 12.51 17.98 -2.43
CA ASN A 174 12.50 18.47 -1.05
C ASN A 174 13.37 19.72 -0.85
N GLU A 175 14.25 20.05 -1.79
CA GLU A 175 14.99 21.31 -1.78
C GLU A 175 14.12 22.44 -2.34
N VAL A 176 14.03 23.55 -1.60
CA VAL A 176 13.22 24.70 -2.01
C VAL A 176 13.84 25.37 -3.25
N HIS A 177 13.02 25.59 -4.29
CA HIS A 177 13.41 26.27 -5.55
C HIS A 177 14.48 25.54 -6.38
N SER A 178 14.48 24.21 -6.35
CA SER A 178 15.38 23.42 -7.18
C SER A 178 14.95 23.36 -8.65
N ASP A 179 15.93 23.31 -9.57
CA ASP A 179 15.68 22.95 -10.97
C ASP A 179 15.67 21.43 -11.10
N ILE A 180 14.48 20.88 -11.30
CA ILE A 180 14.25 19.44 -11.49
C ILE A 180 13.98 19.07 -12.96
N SER A 181 14.07 20.04 -13.89
CA SER A 181 13.66 19.86 -15.30
C SER A 181 14.41 18.73 -16.01
N ARG A 182 15.69 18.50 -15.68
CA ARG A 182 16.49 17.41 -16.25
C ARG A 182 16.10 16.05 -15.68
N LEU A 183 15.85 15.98 -14.37
CA LEU A 183 15.44 14.76 -13.69
C LEU A 183 14.03 14.35 -14.16
N LEU A 184 13.10 15.29 -14.26
CA LEU A 184 11.76 15.03 -14.78
C LEU A 184 11.79 14.52 -16.22
N ARG A 185 12.59 15.15 -17.10
CA ARG A 185 12.75 14.64 -18.48
C ARG A 185 13.24 13.19 -18.50
N SER A 186 14.23 12.86 -17.68
CA SER A 186 14.78 11.52 -17.62
C SER A 186 13.77 10.52 -17.04
N ALA A 187 13.09 10.89 -15.96
CA ALA A 187 12.05 10.09 -15.32
C ALA A 187 10.88 9.83 -16.27
N SER A 188 10.46 10.84 -17.04
CA SER A 188 9.41 10.68 -18.03
C SER A 188 9.83 9.75 -19.16
N VAL A 189 11.06 9.84 -19.67
CA VAL A 189 11.55 8.94 -20.72
C VAL A 189 11.59 7.49 -20.23
N TYR A 190 12.18 7.23 -19.06
CA TYR A 190 12.28 5.87 -18.54
C TYR A 190 10.91 5.31 -18.11
N GLY A 191 10.09 6.11 -17.44
CA GLY A 191 8.75 5.69 -17.00
C GLY A 191 7.78 5.44 -18.17
N ASP A 192 7.79 6.28 -19.21
CA ASP A 192 6.97 6.09 -20.41
C ASP A 192 7.43 4.85 -21.20
N THR A 193 8.74 4.65 -21.32
CA THR A 193 9.31 3.43 -21.93
C THR A 193 8.89 2.17 -21.16
N LEU A 194 8.97 2.19 -19.84
CA LEU A 194 8.53 1.09 -18.98
C LEU A 194 7.01 0.88 -19.05
N SER A 195 6.19 1.93 -19.17
CA SER A 195 4.74 1.82 -19.41
C SER A 195 4.43 1.14 -20.74
N ILE A 196 5.12 1.52 -21.82
CA ILE A 196 4.98 0.87 -23.12
C ILE A 196 5.38 -0.60 -23.03
N LEU A 197 6.54 -0.90 -22.42
CA LEU A 197 6.99 -2.28 -22.19
C LEU A 197 6.02 -3.08 -21.33
N GLY A 198 5.45 -2.48 -20.28
CA GLY A 198 4.44 -3.08 -19.41
C GLY A 198 3.24 -3.66 -20.14
N LYS A 199 2.93 -3.13 -21.32
CA LYS A 199 1.80 -3.54 -22.19
C LYS A 199 2.24 -4.28 -23.46
N SER A 200 3.52 -4.57 -23.58
CA SER A 200 4.12 -5.14 -24.77
C SER A 200 3.92 -6.65 -24.86
N SER A 201 3.98 -7.21 -26.06
CA SER A 201 3.94 -8.67 -26.19
C SER A 201 5.27 -9.28 -25.76
N ALA A 202 6.37 -8.59 -26.06
CA ALA A 202 7.72 -9.00 -25.68
C ALA A 202 7.89 -9.20 -24.17
N LEU A 203 7.37 -8.29 -23.34
CA LEU A 203 7.45 -8.42 -21.89
C LEU A 203 6.70 -9.66 -21.40
N ARG A 204 5.50 -9.92 -21.93
CA ARG A 204 4.69 -11.09 -21.52
C ARG A 204 5.40 -12.40 -21.88
N MET A 205 5.95 -12.50 -23.09
CA MET A 205 6.75 -13.65 -23.52
C MET A 205 8.01 -13.80 -22.66
N HIS A 206 8.68 -12.69 -22.35
CA HIS A 206 9.87 -12.68 -21.49
C HIS A 206 9.56 -13.22 -20.10
N LEU A 207 8.57 -12.64 -19.41
CA LEU A 207 8.22 -13.04 -18.04
C LEU A 207 7.74 -14.50 -17.96
N LYS A 208 7.01 -14.99 -18.96
CA LYS A 208 6.64 -16.41 -19.08
C LYS A 208 7.87 -17.30 -19.27
N THR A 209 8.82 -16.88 -20.11
CA THR A 209 10.07 -17.62 -20.38
C THR A 209 10.91 -17.76 -19.11
N ILE A 210 11.01 -16.69 -18.32
CA ILE A 210 11.84 -16.68 -17.10
C ILE A 210 11.07 -17.11 -15.84
N GLU A 211 9.78 -17.44 -15.93
CA GLU A 211 8.94 -17.79 -14.79
C GLU A 211 9.56 -18.85 -13.86
N PRO A 212 10.17 -19.94 -14.36
CA PRO A 212 10.81 -20.95 -13.50
C PRO A 212 11.99 -20.42 -12.67
N PHE A 213 12.53 -19.26 -13.02
CA PHE A 213 13.65 -18.60 -12.35
C PHE A 213 13.21 -17.44 -11.44
N LEU A 214 11.93 -17.08 -11.45
CA LEU A 214 11.38 -16.00 -10.62
C LEU A 214 11.04 -16.52 -9.21
N VAL A 215 11.36 -15.72 -8.21
CA VAL A 215 10.96 -15.96 -6.82
C VAL A 215 9.51 -15.55 -6.66
N ASP A 216 8.70 -16.49 -6.15
CA ASP A 216 7.32 -16.23 -5.75
C ASP A 216 7.28 -15.77 -4.28
N HIS A 217 7.37 -14.44 -4.10
CA HIS A 217 7.38 -13.79 -2.78
C HIS A 217 6.12 -14.03 -1.95
N ARG A 218 5.05 -14.53 -2.56
CA ARG A 218 3.82 -14.85 -1.85
C ARG A 218 4.01 -16.00 -0.85
N PHE A 219 4.88 -16.96 -1.16
CA PHE A 219 5.21 -18.06 -0.25
C PHE A 219 6.18 -17.63 0.87
N THR A 220 7.10 -16.71 0.57
CA THR A 220 8.07 -16.21 1.55
C THR A 220 7.39 -15.34 2.62
N ALA A 221 6.38 -14.56 2.23
CA ALA A 221 5.58 -13.74 3.14
C ALA A 221 4.73 -14.58 4.11
N MET A 222 4.31 -15.79 3.73
CA MET A 222 3.56 -16.70 4.60
C MET A 222 4.47 -17.52 5.53
N ALA A 223 5.68 -17.86 5.08
CA ALA A 223 6.61 -18.69 5.85
C ALA A 223 7.38 -17.89 6.91
N THR A 224 7.44 -16.57 6.77
CA THR A 224 7.99 -15.69 7.80
C THR A 224 6.82 -15.35 8.73
N PRO A 225 6.81 -15.78 10.01
CA PRO A 225 5.86 -15.26 10.99
C PRO A 225 5.89 -13.74 10.87
N MET A 226 4.74 -13.06 10.92
CA MET A 226 4.72 -11.60 11.02
C MET A 226 5.37 -11.21 12.34
N LEU A 227 6.70 -11.29 12.40
CA LEU A 227 7.52 -10.76 13.45
C LEU A 227 7.13 -9.29 13.50
N HIS A 228 6.72 -8.88 14.69
CA HIS A 228 6.50 -7.48 15.02
C HIS A 228 7.63 -6.63 14.38
N PRO A 229 7.36 -5.40 13.89
CA PRO A 229 8.36 -4.51 13.26
C PRO A 229 9.56 -4.12 14.15
N THR A 230 9.82 -4.82 15.24
CA THR A 230 10.84 -4.52 16.24
C THR A 230 12.28 -4.88 15.83
N VAL A 231 12.49 -5.67 14.76
CA VAL A 231 13.83 -6.21 14.44
C VAL A 231 14.63 -5.39 13.41
N GLU A 232 14.02 -4.45 12.67
CA GLU A 232 14.78 -3.55 11.78
C GLU A 232 15.49 -2.39 12.51
N LYS A 233 15.45 -2.34 13.85
CA LYS A 233 16.03 -1.22 14.63
C LYS A 233 17.55 -1.03 14.49
N LYS A 234 18.32 -2.06 14.11
CA LYS A 234 19.80 -1.96 14.17
C LYS A 234 20.47 -1.26 12.99
N GLU A 235 19.82 -1.12 11.84
CA GLU A 235 20.32 -0.28 10.74
C GLU A 235 19.64 1.10 10.70
N GLU A 236 18.69 1.36 11.61
CA GLU A 236 17.85 2.55 11.62
C GLU A 236 18.23 3.61 12.67
N GLU A 237 19.17 3.31 13.58
CA GLU A 237 19.58 4.24 14.66
C GLU A 237 20.39 5.45 14.14
N GLU A 238 20.97 5.40 12.94
CA GLU A 238 21.74 6.53 12.39
C GLU A 238 20.86 7.57 11.65
N ASP A 239 19.57 7.30 11.39
CA ASP A 239 18.65 8.22 10.69
C ASP A 239 17.46 8.71 11.57
N ALA A 240 17.58 8.53 12.89
CA ALA A 240 16.52 8.68 13.90
C ALA A 240 16.00 10.11 14.18
N GLN A 241 16.21 11.07 13.27
CA GLN A 241 15.76 12.47 13.44
C GLN A 241 14.78 12.97 12.38
N ARG A 242 14.29 12.11 11.49
CA ARG A 242 13.13 12.42 10.66
C ARG A 242 11.92 11.71 11.23
N ASP A 243 10.85 12.48 11.49
CA ASP A 243 9.51 12.00 11.79
C ASP A 243 9.14 10.89 10.79
N LYS A 244 9.38 9.62 11.16
CA LYS A 244 8.95 8.47 10.37
C LYS A 244 7.45 8.37 10.58
N GLU A 245 6.70 9.02 9.71
CA GLU A 245 5.30 8.65 9.49
C GLU A 245 5.27 7.11 9.36
N PRO A 246 4.38 6.41 10.09
CA PRO A 246 4.26 4.98 10.01
C PRO A 246 4.15 4.60 8.53
N THR A 247 4.95 3.63 8.07
CA THR A 247 4.98 3.19 6.68
C THR A 247 3.57 2.83 6.25
N GLU A 248 2.92 3.77 5.56
CA GLU A 248 1.55 3.62 5.08
C GLU A 248 1.51 2.36 4.19
N ARG A 249 0.70 1.39 4.59
CA ARG A 249 0.47 0.15 3.86
C ARG A 249 0.03 0.48 2.43
N ASP A 250 0.81 0.07 1.42
CA ASP A 250 0.47 0.31 0.01
C ASP A 250 -0.41 -0.83 -0.52
N VAL A 251 -1.72 -0.70 -0.27
CA VAL A 251 -2.73 -1.71 -0.63
C VAL A 251 -2.71 -2.05 -2.12
N GLU A 252 -2.40 -1.09 -3.01
CA GLU A 252 -2.29 -1.36 -4.45
C GLU A 252 -1.10 -2.29 -4.76
N LEU A 253 0.03 -2.09 -4.07
CA LEU A 253 1.21 -2.95 -4.23
C LEU A 253 0.96 -4.36 -3.72
N GLU A 254 0.32 -4.51 -2.57
CA GLU A 254 -0.07 -5.82 -2.05
C GLU A 254 -1.08 -6.52 -2.97
N ALA A 255 -2.00 -5.78 -3.58
CA ALA A 255 -2.97 -6.32 -4.53
C ALA A 255 -2.31 -6.91 -5.80
N THR A 256 -1.08 -6.50 -6.16
CA THR A 256 -0.35 -7.14 -7.26
C THR A 256 0.15 -8.55 -6.91
N HIS A 257 0.19 -8.90 -5.62
CA HIS A 257 0.71 -10.17 -5.09
C HIS A 257 -0.40 -11.15 -4.67
N LEU A 258 -1.62 -11.00 -5.20
CA LEU A 258 -2.72 -11.93 -4.90
C LEU A 258 -2.42 -13.35 -5.39
N PHE A 259 -2.81 -14.36 -4.61
CA PHE A 259 -2.74 -15.77 -5.00
C PHE A 259 -3.82 -16.14 -6.03
N VAL A 260 -5.01 -15.57 -5.84
CA VAL A 260 -6.22 -15.92 -6.57
C VAL A 260 -6.92 -14.62 -6.95
N ARG A 261 -7.30 -14.50 -8.22
CA ARG A 261 -8.11 -13.39 -8.71
C ARG A 261 -9.55 -13.49 -8.20
N PRO A 262 -10.34 -12.41 -8.25
CA PRO A 262 -11.76 -12.47 -7.86
C PRO A 262 -12.59 -13.53 -8.60
N ASP A 263 -12.16 -13.96 -9.78
CA ASP A 263 -12.79 -15.02 -10.58
C ASP A 263 -12.35 -16.46 -10.19
N GLY A 264 -11.53 -16.60 -9.14
CA GLY A 264 -11.02 -17.89 -8.69
C GLY A 264 -9.78 -18.39 -9.45
N THR A 265 -9.30 -17.66 -10.47
CA THR A 265 -8.12 -18.07 -11.23
C THR A 265 -6.85 -17.86 -10.43
N ARG A 266 -5.98 -18.87 -10.40
CA ARG A 266 -4.67 -18.79 -9.75
C ARG A 266 -3.79 -17.82 -10.54
N VAL A 267 -3.24 -16.83 -9.86
CA VAL A 267 -2.28 -15.90 -10.46
C VAL A 267 -0.93 -16.60 -10.59
N THR A 268 -0.40 -16.69 -11.80
CA THR A 268 0.96 -17.24 -12.03
C THR A 268 2.02 -16.20 -11.66
N THR A 269 3.24 -16.64 -11.36
CA THR A 269 4.32 -15.75 -10.91
C THR A 269 4.63 -14.69 -11.95
N TRP A 270 4.65 -15.04 -13.24
CA TRP A 270 4.90 -14.06 -14.30
C TRP A 270 3.83 -12.95 -14.36
N MET A 271 2.58 -13.25 -14.00
CA MET A 271 1.49 -12.25 -13.96
C MET A 271 1.70 -11.28 -12.80
N THR A 272 2.13 -11.77 -11.63
CA THR A 272 2.49 -10.91 -10.48
C THR A 272 3.60 -9.92 -10.86
N TYR A 273 4.67 -10.36 -11.55
CA TYR A 273 5.74 -9.46 -11.99
C TYR A 273 5.26 -8.44 -13.04
N ARG A 274 4.38 -8.86 -13.96
CA ARG A 274 3.77 -7.93 -14.92
C ARG A 274 2.92 -6.87 -14.20
N ASP A 275 2.03 -7.30 -13.33
CA ASP A 275 1.08 -6.43 -12.63
C ASP A 275 1.84 -5.48 -11.67
N TRP A 276 2.89 -5.96 -11.02
CA TRP A 276 3.86 -5.14 -10.28
C TRP A 276 4.52 -4.07 -11.14
N LEU A 277 5.09 -4.46 -12.31
CA LEU A 277 5.75 -3.49 -13.19
C LEU A 277 4.77 -2.43 -13.69
N GLN A 278 3.56 -2.84 -14.09
CA GLN A 278 2.51 -1.93 -14.51
C GLN A 278 2.12 -0.96 -13.39
N LEU A 279 2.06 -1.42 -12.14
CA LEU A 279 1.79 -0.56 -10.99
C LEU A 279 2.89 0.50 -10.79
N MET A 280 4.17 0.17 -11.03
CA MET A 280 5.28 1.12 -10.88
C MET A 280 5.18 2.31 -11.85
N VAL A 281 4.47 2.13 -12.96
CA VAL A 281 4.28 3.13 -14.03
C VAL A 281 2.82 3.49 -14.26
N ALA A 282 1.91 3.12 -13.36
CA ALA A 282 0.46 3.33 -13.53
C ALA A 282 0.09 4.80 -13.77
N HIS A 283 0.83 5.74 -13.17
CA HIS A 283 0.61 7.17 -13.36
C HIS A 283 0.82 7.67 -14.79
N PHE A 284 1.64 6.98 -15.59
CA PHE A 284 1.80 7.27 -17.02
C PHE A 284 0.58 6.85 -17.81
N ASP A 285 0.00 5.70 -17.43
CA ASP A 285 -1.21 5.15 -18.03
C ASP A 285 -2.41 6.04 -17.71
N GLU A 286 -2.57 6.40 -16.45
CA GLU A 286 -3.61 7.32 -15.97
C GLU A 286 -3.58 8.64 -16.74
N ALA A 287 -2.40 9.27 -16.83
CA ALA A 287 -2.23 10.50 -17.56
C ALA A 287 -2.51 10.34 -19.07
N ASN A 288 -2.10 9.23 -19.69
CA ASN A 288 -2.39 8.96 -21.10
C ASN A 288 -3.88 8.71 -21.34
N ILE A 289 -4.55 7.96 -20.47
CA ILE A 289 -6.00 7.68 -20.55
C ILE A 289 -6.76 8.99 -20.42
N LEU A 290 -6.46 9.76 -19.37
CA LEU A 290 -7.09 11.06 -19.11
C LEU A 290 -6.90 12.01 -20.29
N PHE A 291 -5.66 12.12 -20.76
CA PHE A 291 -5.33 12.98 -21.89
C PHE A 291 -6.02 12.54 -23.19
N SER A 292 -6.02 11.23 -23.47
CA SER A 292 -6.70 10.66 -24.64
C SER A 292 -8.22 10.87 -24.57
N TYR A 293 -8.79 10.81 -23.37
CA TYR A 293 -10.21 11.06 -23.14
C TYR A 293 -10.57 12.54 -23.38
N VAL A 294 -9.86 13.49 -22.75
CA VAL A 294 -10.19 14.92 -22.88
C VAL A 294 -9.91 15.49 -24.27
N THR A 295 -8.96 14.91 -25.00
CA THR A 295 -8.68 15.29 -26.39
C THR A 295 -9.52 14.53 -27.42
N SER A 296 -10.31 13.54 -26.97
CA SER A 296 -11.15 12.74 -27.85
C SER A 296 -12.28 13.58 -28.45
N PRO A 297 -12.56 13.45 -29.76
CA PRO A 297 -13.75 14.06 -30.35
C PRO A 297 -15.06 13.48 -29.79
N LYS A 298 -14.99 12.34 -29.08
CA LYS A 298 -16.16 11.71 -28.45
C LYS A 298 -16.58 12.38 -27.14
N LEU A 299 -15.76 13.25 -26.55
CA LEU A 299 -16.14 13.94 -25.32
C LEU A 299 -17.12 15.08 -25.67
N PRO A 300 -18.42 15.00 -25.31
CA PRO A 300 -19.39 16.01 -25.74
C PRO A 300 -19.23 17.35 -24.99
N HIS A 301 -18.54 17.37 -23.85
CA HIS A 301 -18.47 18.54 -22.95
C HIS A 301 -17.38 19.55 -23.34
N THR A 302 -17.78 20.81 -23.50
CA THR A 302 -16.90 21.93 -23.92
C THR A 302 -16.00 22.46 -22.81
N SER A 303 -16.32 22.16 -21.55
CA SER A 303 -15.57 22.61 -20.38
C SER A 303 -15.58 21.55 -19.30
N THR A 304 -14.52 21.53 -18.49
CA THR A 304 -14.42 20.73 -17.27
C THR A 304 -14.37 21.67 -16.09
N THR A 305 -15.31 21.51 -15.16
CA THR A 305 -15.31 22.23 -13.88
C THR A 305 -14.88 21.26 -12.79
N ILE A 306 -14.01 21.72 -11.89
CA ILE A 306 -13.60 20.98 -10.71
C ILE A 306 -14.18 21.70 -9.50
N THR A 307 -15.05 21.02 -8.76
CA THR A 307 -15.68 21.55 -7.55
C THR A 307 -15.26 20.67 -6.39
N ILE A 308 -14.76 21.28 -5.31
CA ILE A 308 -14.51 20.55 -4.06
C ILE A 308 -15.84 20.47 -3.33
N LEU A 309 -16.34 19.25 -3.15
CA LEU A 309 -17.49 19.00 -2.30
C LEU A 309 -16.99 18.82 -0.87
N VAL A 310 -17.42 19.70 0.03
CA VAL A 310 -17.15 19.56 1.47
C VAL A 310 -18.32 18.82 2.08
N THR A 311 -18.08 17.60 2.58
CA THR A 311 -19.11 16.90 3.36
C THR A 311 -19.30 17.61 4.69
N PRO A 312 -20.54 17.74 5.20
CA PRO A 312 -20.77 18.36 6.50
C PRO A 312 -19.97 17.69 7.62
N ALA A 313 -19.58 18.49 8.61
CA ALA A 313 -18.79 18.06 9.76
C ALA A 313 -19.68 17.28 10.75
N ALA A 314 -19.99 16.03 10.42
CA ALA A 314 -20.71 15.16 11.32
C ALA A 314 -20.24 13.72 11.10
N VAL A 315 -19.02 13.45 11.55
CA VAL A 315 -18.68 12.09 11.97
C VAL A 315 -19.16 12.01 13.40
N ASP A 316 -20.16 11.18 13.66
CA ASP A 316 -20.47 10.81 15.03
C ASP A 316 -19.22 10.16 15.62
N THR A 317 -18.58 10.84 16.58
CA THR A 317 -17.40 10.32 17.26
C THR A 317 -17.77 9.38 18.41
N SER A 318 -19.06 9.27 18.74
CA SER A 318 -19.51 8.29 19.72
C SER A 318 -19.39 6.90 19.11
N SER A 319 -18.71 6.02 19.83
CA SER A 319 -18.56 4.62 19.47
C SER A 319 -19.01 3.80 20.67
N LEU A 320 -19.74 2.72 20.43
CA LEU A 320 -20.06 1.75 21.47
C LEU A 320 -18.76 1.15 22.00
N LEU A 321 -18.71 0.88 23.31
CA LEU A 321 -17.63 0.06 23.85
C LEU A 321 -17.74 -1.34 23.24
N TRP A 322 -16.62 -1.98 22.93
CA TRP A 322 -16.62 -3.34 22.37
C TRP A 322 -17.36 -4.33 23.29
N THR A 323 -17.35 -4.10 24.60
CA THR A 323 -18.10 -4.88 25.59
C THR A 323 -19.60 -4.76 25.41
N GLU A 324 -20.09 -3.55 25.13
CA GLU A 324 -21.51 -3.27 24.88
C GLU A 324 -21.94 -3.86 23.54
N LEU A 325 -21.12 -3.64 22.51
CA LEU A 325 -21.33 -4.18 21.16
C LEU A 325 -21.50 -5.70 21.20
N LEU A 326 -20.56 -6.44 21.81
CA LEU A 326 -20.62 -7.90 21.84
C LEU A 326 -21.75 -8.43 22.72
N ALA A 327 -22.16 -7.70 23.76
CA ALA A 327 -23.22 -8.10 24.67
C ALA A 327 -24.62 -8.00 24.03
N ASP A 328 -24.82 -7.09 23.09
CA ASP A 328 -26.12 -6.83 22.46
C ASP A 328 -26.37 -7.78 21.27
N PRO A 329 -27.33 -8.73 21.35
CA PRO A 329 -27.64 -9.63 20.26
C PRO A 329 -28.40 -8.97 19.09
N GLU A 330 -28.94 -7.77 19.27
CA GLU A 330 -29.59 -7.01 18.19
C GLU A 330 -28.53 -6.34 17.30
N VAL A 331 -27.41 -5.92 17.87
CA VAL A 331 -26.30 -5.28 17.16
C VAL A 331 -25.24 -6.28 16.72
N PHE A 332 -24.87 -7.23 17.57
CA PHE A 332 -23.85 -8.26 17.29
C PHE A 332 -24.46 -9.67 17.16
N PRO A 333 -24.30 -10.33 16.01
CA PRO A 333 -25.03 -11.55 15.70
C PRO A 333 -24.62 -12.74 16.58
N THR A 334 -25.57 -13.63 16.85
CA THR A 334 -25.35 -14.85 17.65
C THR A 334 -24.94 -16.09 16.82
N ARG A 335 -24.93 -15.97 15.49
CA ARG A 335 -24.56 -17.01 14.53
C ARG A 335 -23.49 -16.49 13.58
N ASP A 336 -22.70 -17.38 12.99
CA ASP A 336 -21.69 -16.98 12.00
C ASP A 336 -22.29 -16.78 10.59
N LEU A 337 -21.43 -16.48 9.61
CA LEU A 337 -21.83 -16.26 8.20
C LEU A 337 -22.48 -17.49 7.55
N TYR A 338 -22.11 -18.70 7.97
CA TYR A 338 -22.59 -19.96 7.41
C TYR A 338 -23.80 -20.51 8.17
N GLY A 339 -24.25 -19.81 9.22
CA GLY A 339 -25.33 -20.23 10.07
C GLY A 339 -24.96 -21.38 11.01
N PHE A 340 -23.68 -21.71 11.14
CA PHE A 340 -23.24 -22.70 12.12
C PHE A 340 -23.29 -22.07 13.51
N ALA A 341 -23.93 -22.76 14.44
CA ALA A 341 -23.82 -22.46 15.85
C ALA A 341 -22.48 -23.03 16.32
N SER A 342 -21.46 -22.19 16.50
CA SER A 342 -20.13 -22.58 16.98
C SER A 342 -20.11 -23.14 18.42
N GLY A 343 -21.26 -23.43 19.03
CA GLY A 343 -21.39 -23.77 20.45
C GLY A 343 -21.03 -22.65 21.41
N ARG A 344 -20.25 -21.64 20.98
CA ARG A 344 -19.84 -20.48 21.76
C ARG A 344 -20.89 -19.38 21.69
N SER A 345 -21.29 -18.85 22.84
CA SER A 345 -22.16 -17.69 22.98
C SER A 345 -21.37 -16.37 22.88
N ASN A 346 -22.07 -15.24 22.71
CA ASN A 346 -21.42 -13.92 22.81
C ASN A 346 -20.79 -13.70 24.20
N GLN A 347 -21.39 -14.27 25.24
CA GLN A 347 -20.86 -14.20 26.59
C GLN A 347 -19.52 -14.95 26.71
N ASP A 348 -19.36 -16.07 26.02
CA ASP A 348 -18.08 -16.80 25.99
C ASP A 348 -16.98 -15.97 25.33
N ILE A 349 -17.30 -15.28 24.23
CA ILE A 349 -16.38 -14.35 23.55
C ILE A 349 -15.99 -13.21 24.49
N LEU A 350 -16.97 -12.56 25.12
CA LEU A 350 -16.74 -11.48 26.09
C LEU A 350 -15.84 -11.91 27.23
N THR A 351 -16.13 -13.06 27.83
CA THR A 351 -15.33 -13.61 28.94
C THR A 351 -13.92 -13.94 28.49
N PHE A 352 -13.75 -14.56 27.32
CA PHE A 352 -12.43 -14.80 26.73
C PHE A 352 -11.64 -13.50 26.56
N LEU A 353 -12.18 -12.52 25.82
CA LEU A 353 -11.47 -11.27 25.55
C LEU A 353 -11.14 -10.50 26.83
N THR A 354 -12.07 -10.46 27.80
CA THR A 354 -11.84 -9.79 29.09
C THR A 354 -10.70 -10.46 29.86
N ASN A 355 -10.70 -11.79 29.95
CA ASN A 355 -9.64 -12.54 30.65
C ASN A 355 -8.29 -12.38 29.94
N THR A 356 -8.29 -12.40 28.61
CA THR A 356 -7.05 -12.25 27.83
C THR A 356 -6.49 -10.84 27.94
N LEU A 357 -7.32 -9.80 27.87
CA LEU A 357 -6.88 -8.41 28.09
C LEU A 357 -6.33 -8.19 29.51
N ALA A 358 -6.95 -8.78 30.52
CA ALA A 358 -6.43 -8.76 31.88
C ALA A 358 -5.05 -9.46 31.96
N SER A 359 -4.88 -10.56 31.24
CA SER A 359 -3.61 -11.30 31.15
C SER A 359 -2.53 -10.51 30.41
N ILE A 360 -2.87 -9.84 29.30
CA ILE A 360 -1.97 -8.95 28.56
C ILE A 360 -1.53 -7.79 29.44
N SER A 361 -2.47 -7.06 30.05
CA SER A 361 -2.14 -5.91 30.93
C SER A 361 -1.27 -6.32 32.12
N THR A 362 -1.51 -7.52 32.67
CA THR A 362 -0.67 -8.10 33.73
C THR A 362 0.73 -8.41 33.20
N ALA A 363 0.85 -9.03 32.02
CA ALA A 363 2.14 -9.35 31.42
C ALA A 363 2.93 -8.08 31.00
N GLU A 364 2.27 -7.06 30.46
CA GLU A 364 2.86 -5.74 30.15
C GLU A 364 3.42 -5.09 31.43
N THR A 365 2.68 -5.18 32.54
CA THR A 365 3.15 -4.68 33.84
C THR A 365 4.41 -5.43 34.29
N HIS A 366 4.42 -6.75 34.17
CA HIS A 366 5.57 -7.58 34.52
C HIS A 366 6.79 -7.29 33.63
N GLN A 367 6.58 -7.14 32.31
CA GLN A 367 7.61 -6.74 31.36
C GLN A 367 8.17 -5.36 31.72
N GLY A 368 7.31 -4.40 32.01
CA GLY A 368 7.70 -3.05 32.46
C GLY A 368 8.52 -3.06 33.75
N TRP A 369 8.26 -3.95 34.70
CA TRP A 369 9.12 -4.12 35.88
C TRP A 369 10.50 -4.67 35.53
N GLY A 370 10.57 -5.69 34.67
CA GLY A 370 11.83 -6.24 34.16
C GLY A 370 12.66 -5.17 33.45
N ASP A 371 12.05 -4.43 32.51
CA ASP A 371 12.71 -3.38 31.74
C ASP A 371 13.22 -2.23 32.63
N ASN A 372 12.44 -1.82 33.64
CA ASN A 372 12.86 -0.81 34.59
C ASN A 372 14.03 -1.28 35.47
N ALA A 373 14.02 -2.55 35.91
CA ALA A 373 15.14 -3.13 36.65
C ALA A 373 16.44 -3.11 35.82
N ARG A 374 16.36 -3.53 34.55
CA ARG A 374 17.49 -3.46 33.61
C ARG A 374 17.99 -2.04 33.42
N ARG A 375 17.09 -1.11 33.09
CA ARG A 375 17.45 0.29 32.85
C ARG A 375 18.15 0.93 34.06
N LEU A 376 17.60 0.76 35.27
CA LEU A 376 18.18 1.32 36.50
C LEU A 376 19.53 0.68 36.87
N TRP A 377 19.70 -0.59 36.52
CA TRP A 377 20.98 -1.28 36.68
C TRP A 377 22.03 -0.73 35.69
N GLU A 378 21.67 -0.56 34.42
CA GLU A 378 22.57 -0.06 33.36
C GLU A 378 22.93 1.44 33.53
N GLU A 379 21.98 2.29 33.94
CA GLU A 379 22.16 3.75 34.05
C GLU A 379 23.06 4.20 35.23
N GLY A 380 23.48 3.29 36.10
CA GLY A 380 24.34 3.68 37.24
C GLY A 380 24.40 2.67 38.37
N GLN A 381 24.17 1.37 38.09
CA GLN A 381 24.25 0.29 39.07
C GLN A 381 23.39 0.58 40.32
N GLN A 382 22.18 1.13 40.11
CA GLN A 382 21.28 1.55 41.18
C GLN A 382 20.60 0.33 41.82
N ALA A 383 21.38 -0.53 42.48
CA ALA A 383 20.99 -1.85 42.94
C ALA A 383 19.73 -1.84 43.80
N SER A 384 19.61 -0.90 44.74
CA SER A 384 18.43 -0.76 45.62
C SER A 384 17.13 -0.44 44.86
N LYS A 385 17.20 0.33 43.77
CA LYS A 385 16.02 0.63 42.94
C LYS A 385 15.69 -0.51 41.98
N ALA A 386 16.71 -1.17 41.41
CA ALA A 386 16.50 -2.38 40.62
C ALA A 386 15.84 -3.48 41.47
N LEU A 387 16.31 -3.65 42.71
CA LEU A 387 15.80 -4.60 43.70
C LEU A 387 14.30 -4.40 43.97
N PHE A 388 13.83 -3.15 44.03
CA PHE A 388 12.41 -2.85 44.21
C PHE A 388 11.54 -3.51 43.12
N PHE A 389 11.94 -3.39 41.85
CA PHE A 389 11.19 -3.95 40.72
C PHE A 389 11.29 -5.47 40.64
N THR A 390 12.48 -6.03 40.91
CA THR A 390 12.69 -7.49 40.88
C THR A 390 12.01 -8.19 42.05
N ASN A 391 11.85 -7.53 43.21
CA ASN A 391 11.02 -8.00 44.31
C ASN A 391 9.54 -8.12 43.92
N GLN A 392 9.01 -7.26 43.04
CA GLN A 392 7.62 -7.41 42.55
C GLN A 392 7.45 -8.70 41.74
N LEU A 393 8.50 -9.11 41.02
CA LEU A 393 8.52 -10.32 40.19
C LEU A 393 8.74 -11.60 41.01
N GLU A 394 9.32 -11.53 42.20
CA GLU A 394 9.55 -12.70 43.07
C GLU A 394 8.25 -13.36 43.55
N GLY A 395 7.18 -12.58 43.69
CA GLY A 395 5.86 -13.08 44.09
C GLY A 395 5.08 -13.79 42.97
N ILE A 396 5.60 -13.81 41.74
CA ILE A 396 4.91 -14.35 40.57
C ILE A 396 5.54 -15.69 40.20
N SER A 397 4.73 -16.75 40.18
CA SER A 397 5.20 -18.13 39.97
C SER A 397 6.11 -18.30 38.76
N ASP A 398 5.79 -17.61 37.66
CA ASP A 398 6.48 -17.72 36.39
C ASP A 398 7.90 -17.14 36.42
N TYR A 399 8.20 -16.25 37.39
CA TYR A 399 9.48 -15.54 37.48
C TYR A 399 10.17 -15.69 38.82
N ALA A 400 9.53 -16.32 39.80
CA ALA A 400 9.94 -16.32 41.20
C ALA A 400 11.40 -16.73 41.40
N GLU A 401 11.86 -17.79 40.73
CA GLU A 401 13.22 -18.31 40.85
C GLU A 401 14.27 -17.34 40.25
N SER A 402 14.01 -16.84 39.03
CA SER A 402 14.87 -15.88 38.36
C SER A 402 14.95 -14.56 39.13
N ALA A 403 13.80 -14.04 39.57
CA ALA A 403 13.71 -12.83 40.37
C ALA A 403 14.43 -12.97 41.71
N LYS A 404 14.23 -14.08 42.44
CA LYS A 404 14.95 -14.38 43.69
C LYS A 404 16.46 -14.45 43.50
N THR A 405 16.92 -15.02 42.38
CA THR A 405 18.34 -15.07 42.03
C THR A 405 18.90 -13.66 41.85
N VAL A 406 18.21 -12.82 41.07
CA VAL A 406 18.59 -11.41 40.88
C VAL A 406 18.56 -10.64 42.21
N ASN A 407 17.52 -10.82 43.03
CA ASN A 407 17.39 -10.17 44.34
C ASN A 407 18.57 -10.52 45.25
N SER A 408 18.95 -11.80 45.32
CA SER A 408 20.10 -12.24 46.11
C SER A 408 21.42 -11.60 45.64
N LEU A 409 21.62 -11.44 44.33
CA LEU A 409 22.82 -10.81 43.78
C LEU A 409 22.82 -9.29 44.04
N LEU A 410 21.67 -8.62 43.88
CA LEU A 410 21.52 -7.20 44.15
C LEU A 410 21.70 -6.86 45.64
N THR A 411 21.28 -7.73 46.57
CA THR A 411 21.57 -7.53 48.01
C THR A 411 23.06 -7.68 48.30
N LYS A 412 23.73 -8.67 47.70
CA LYS A 412 25.19 -8.86 47.86
C LYS A 412 25.99 -7.68 47.30
N TRP A 413 25.49 -7.00 46.27
CA TRP A 413 26.14 -5.84 45.67
C TRP A 413 26.43 -4.72 46.67
N ASP A 414 25.45 -4.40 47.52
CA ASP A 414 25.56 -3.32 48.50
C ASP A 414 26.63 -3.61 49.56
N GLU A 415 26.84 -4.90 49.87
CA GLU A 415 27.81 -5.40 50.86
C GLU A 415 29.20 -5.70 50.28
N ALA A 416 29.32 -5.77 48.95
CA ALA A 416 30.52 -6.24 48.27
C ALA A 416 31.67 -5.22 48.28
N SER A 417 32.90 -5.75 48.36
CA SER A 417 34.14 -4.99 48.15
C SER A 417 34.22 -4.45 46.72
N LYS A 418 35.12 -3.49 46.47
CA LYS A 418 35.29 -2.92 45.12
C LYS A 418 35.70 -3.98 44.09
N GLU A 419 36.53 -4.93 44.47
CA GLU A 419 37.04 -5.99 43.58
C GLU A 419 35.96 -7.04 43.26
N ASP A 420 35.11 -7.38 44.22
CA ASP A 420 34.01 -8.33 44.03
C ASP A 420 32.86 -7.75 43.18
N ARG A 421 32.69 -6.42 43.20
CA ARG A 421 31.67 -5.72 42.42
C ARG A 421 31.85 -5.93 40.92
N ASP A 422 33.05 -5.92 40.38
CA ASP A 422 33.22 -6.10 38.93
C ASP A 422 32.71 -7.47 38.46
N LYS A 423 32.95 -8.52 39.26
CA LYS A 423 32.44 -9.87 38.97
C LYS A 423 30.92 -9.95 39.17
N LEU A 424 30.42 -9.44 40.29
CA LEU A 424 28.98 -9.38 40.58
C LEU A 424 28.23 -8.58 39.51
N ALA A 425 28.85 -7.55 38.92
CA ALA A 425 28.19 -6.72 37.93
C ALA A 425 27.83 -7.51 36.69
N VAL A 426 28.74 -8.38 36.23
CA VAL A 426 28.51 -9.27 35.09
C VAL A 426 27.40 -10.27 35.42
N ASP A 427 27.46 -10.89 36.60
CA ASP A 427 26.44 -11.87 37.03
C ASP A 427 25.05 -11.23 37.14
N ILE A 428 24.94 -10.05 37.76
CA ILE A 428 23.69 -9.29 37.88
C ILE A 428 23.15 -8.93 36.50
N THR A 429 24.00 -8.42 35.60
CA THR A 429 23.60 -8.05 34.24
C THR A 429 23.03 -9.25 33.50
N ASN A 430 23.71 -10.39 33.52
CA ASN A 430 23.26 -11.60 32.87
C ASN A 430 21.93 -12.10 33.44
N GLN A 431 21.77 -12.12 34.76
CA GLN A 431 20.54 -12.60 35.40
C GLN A 431 19.36 -11.64 35.17
N ILE A 432 19.60 -10.33 35.18
CA ILE A 432 18.59 -9.33 34.80
C ILE A 432 18.16 -9.52 33.34
N GLN A 433 19.09 -9.75 32.42
CA GLN A 433 18.76 -10.01 31.01
C GLN A 433 17.92 -11.28 30.84
N LEU A 434 18.24 -12.35 31.57
CA LEU A 434 17.43 -13.57 31.58
C LEU A 434 16.02 -13.32 32.13
N LEU A 435 15.90 -12.55 33.20
CA LEU A 435 14.60 -12.17 33.77
C LEU A 435 13.76 -11.33 32.80
N VAL A 436 14.36 -10.32 32.17
CA VAL A 436 13.69 -9.50 31.14
C VAL A 436 13.26 -10.34 29.95
N LYS A 437 14.10 -11.28 29.52
CA LYS A 437 13.72 -12.20 28.44
C LYS A 437 12.52 -13.04 28.87
N ALA A 438 12.50 -13.59 30.09
CA ALA A 438 11.39 -14.39 30.57
C ALA A 438 10.07 -13.59 30.67
N THR A 439 10.11 -12.33 31.11
CA THR A 439 8.91 -11.48 31.15
C THR A 439 8.43 -11.09 29.74
N SER A 440 9.36 -10.87 28.80
CA SER A 440 9.04 -10.63 27.38
C SER A 440 8.44 -11.87 26.72
N ASP A 441 9.05 -13.05 26.89
CA ASP A 441 8.56 -14.31 26.34
C ASP A 441 7.14 -14.61 26.85
N LYS A 442 6.84 -14.31 28.12
CA LYS A 442 5.49 -14.44 28.68
C LYS A 442 4.52 -13.44 28.09
N HIS A 443 4.91 -12.17 27.98
CA HIS A 443 4.10 -11.14 27.31
C HIS A 443 3.72 -11.58 25.90
N ASP A 444 4.71 -12.01 25.11
CA ASP A 444 4.50 -12.44 23.73
C ASP A 444 3.62 -13.70 23.64
N SER A 445 3.66 -14.58 24.64
CA SER A 445 2.80 -15.77 24.69
C SER A 445 1.32 -15.48 24.95
N VAL A 446 0.99 -14.32 25.52
CA VAL A 446 -0.40 -13.91 25.80
C VAL A 446 -0.92 -12.87 24.81
N LEU A 447 -0.06 -12.36 23.91
CA LEU A 447 -0.48 -11.45 22.85
C LEU A 447 -1.42 -12.15 21.89
N LEU A 448 -2.63 -11.60 21.76
CA LEU A 448 -3.52 -11.95 20.67
C LEU A 448 -3.16 -11.14 19.43
N PRO A 449 -3.45 -11.66 18.22
CA PRO A 449 -3.43 -10.87 16.99
C PRO A 449 -4.63 -9.88 16.93
N LEU A 450 -4.96 -9.24 18.06
CA LEU A 450 -6.10 -8.35 18.26
C LEU A 450 -5.64 -7.10 19.02
N ASN A 451 -6.02 -5.92 18.52
CA ASN A 451 -5.83 -4.67 19.24
C ASN A 451 -7.19 -4.09 19.64
N LEU A 452 -7.60 -4.35 20.89
CA LEU A 452 -8.88 -3.89 21.43
C LEU A 452 -8.81 -2.50 22.10
N TYR A 453 -7.62 -1.91 22.19
CA TYR A 453 -7.38 -0.59 22.80
C TYR A 453 -7.31 0.54 21.76
N ALA A 454 -7.38 0.21 20.47
CA ALA A 454 -7.36 1.21 19.42
C ALA A 454 -8.70 1.98 19.41
N ASN A 455 -8.61 3.31 19.50
CA ASN A 455 -9.73 4.16 19.11
C ASN A 455 -10.16 3.79 17.69
N PHE A 456 -11.48 3.79 17.44
CA PHE A 456 -11.99 3.59 16.09
C PHE A 456 -11.50 4.72 15.19
N ASN A 457 -10.52 4.40 14.34
CA ASN A 457 -9.95 5.31 13.35
C ASN A 457 -10.55 5.07 11.96
N GLY A 458 -11.77 4.52 11.90
CA GLY A 458 -12.47 4.34 10.64
C GLY A 458 -12.71 5.68 9.98
N THR A 459 -12.54 5.71 8.66
CA THR A 459 -12.79 6.92 7.87
C THR A 459 -14.00 6.70 6.98
N LEU A 460 -14.71 7.78 6.65
CA LEU A 460 -15.72 7.73 5.62
C LEU A 460 -15.02 7.54 4.26
N HIS A 461 -15.19 6.37 3.67
CA HIS A 461 -14.62 6.07 2.36
C HIS A 461 -15.38 6.81 1.25
N CYS A 462 -14.66 7.22 0.21
CA CYS A 462 -15.22 7.99 -0.90
C CYS A 462 -16.34 7.23 -1.62
N GLU A 463 -16.22 5.92 -1.76
CA GLU A 463 -17.19 5.06 -2.45
C GLU A 463 -18.54 5.08 -1.72
N ALA A 464 -18.54 4.85 -0.40
CA ALA A 464 -19.76 4.88 0.40
C ALA A 464 -20.38 6.27 0.41
N CYS A 465 -19.56 7.32 0.55
CA CYS A 465 -20.02 8.70 0.50
C CYS A 465 -20.67 9.04 -0.85
N LEU A 466 -19.95 8.83 -1.96
CA LEU A 466 -20.45 9.14 -3.31
C LEU A 466 -21.67 8.30 -3.66
N ALA A 467 -21.67 7.01 -3.36
CA ALA A 467 -22.85 6.16 -3.62
C ALA A 467 -24.08 6.67 -2.87
N SER A 468 -23.92 7.09 -1.62
CA SER A 468 -25.02 7.66 -0.84
C SER A 468 -25.47 9.04 -1.36
N LEU A 469 -24.63 9.81 -2.04
CA LEU A 469 -25.05 11.06 -2.69
C LEU A 469 -25.84 10.81 -3.98
N LEU A 470 -25.65 9.65 -4.60
CA LEU A 470 -26.23 9.26 -5.89
C LEU A 470 -27.45 8.34 -5.73
N ASP A 471 -27.63 7.69 -4.57
CA ASP A 471 -28.81 6.89 -4.27
C ASP A 471 -30.04 7.77 -3.97
N LYS A 472 -31.21 7.31 -4.41
CA LYS A 472 -32.44 8.08 -4.26
C LYS A 472 -32.91 8.16 -2.81
N ARG A 473 -32.82 7.07 -2.04
CA ARG A 473 -33.37 7.01 -0.67
C ARG A 473 -32.57 7.88 0.26
N THR A 474 -31.25 7.77 0.18
CA THR A 474 -30.32 8.62 0.94
C THR A 474 -30.53 10.09 0.58
N ARG A 475 -30.69 10.43 -0.71
CA ARG A 475 -31.00 11.80 -1.13
C ARG A 475 -32.32 12.31 -0.53
N ASP A 476 -33.37 11.48 -0.46
CA ASP A 476 -34.64 11.86 0.16
C ASP A 476 -34.50 12.11 1.67
N VAL A 477 -33.59 11.41 2.36
CA VAL A 477 -33.23 11.67 3.76
C VAL A 477 -32.47 12.99 3.89
N MET A 478 -31.43 13.18 3.07
CA MET A 478 -30.57 14.37 3.09
C MET A 478 -31.31 15.65 2.68
N ALA A 479 -32.28 15.56 1.77
CA ALA A 479 -33.04 16.71 1.26
C ALA A 479 -33.87 17.42 2.34
N LYS A 480 -34.07 16.79 3.51
CA LYS A 480 -34.75 17.38 4.66
C LYS A 480 -33.87 18.33 5.47
N ASP A 481 -32.58 18.37 5.18
CA ASP A 481 -31.60 19.14 5.93
C ASP A 481 -30.87 20.11 4.99
N ASP A 482 -30.95 21.39 5.33
CA ASP A 482 -30.44 22.51 4.53
C ASP A 482 -28.93 22.40 4.26
N GLN A 483 -28.18 21.75 5.16
CA GLN A 483 -26.73 21.61 5.02
C GLN A 483 -26.31 20.76 3.80
N TYR A 484 -27.22 19.97 3.23
CA TYR A 484 -26.94 19.11 2.08
C TYR A 484 -27.43 19.68 0.73
N GLN A 485 -28.14 20.81 0.71
CA GLN A 485 -28.78 21.29 -0.53
C GLN A 485 -27.77 21.61 -1.64
N GLU A 486 -26.62 22.19 -1.28
CA GLU A 486 -25.58 22.53 -2.25
C GLU A 486 -24.97 21.26 -2.89
N ILE A 487 -24.66 20.24 -2.08
CA ILE A 487 -24.08 18.99 -2.59
C ILE A 487 -25.09 18.17 -3.39
N LEU A 488 -26.36 18.15 -2.96
CA LEU A 488 -27.44 17.48 -3.69
C LEU A 488 -27.65 18.10 -5.07
N LYS A 489 -27.61 19.44 -5.16
CA LYS A 489 -27.68 20.17 -6.43
C LYS A 489 -26.44 19.93 -7.30
N ALA A 490 -25.25 19.92 -6.70
CA ALA A 490 -23.99 19.71 -7.44
C ALA A 490 -23.85 18.29 -8.02
N THR A 491 -24.55 17.32 -7.43
CA THR A 491 -24.54 15.90 -7.84
C THR A 491 -25.78 15.49 -8.64
N GLU A 492 -26.68 16.43 -8.94
CA GLU A 492 -27.89 16.17 -9.69
C GLU A 492 -27.57 15.70 -11.13
N GLY A 493 -28.22 14.61 -11.56
CA GLY A 493 -28.06 14.05 -12.91
C GLY A 493 -26.82 13.16 -13.09
N PHE A 494 -25.99 12.96 -12.06
CA PHE A 494 -24.90 12.00 -12.12
C PHE A 494 -25.43 10.56 -12.09
N GLY A 495 -24.83 9.69 -12.91
CA GLY A 495 -25.14 8.26 -12.92
C GLY A 495 -24.44 7.51 -11.78
N ARG A 496 -24.77 6.24 -11.60
CA ARG A 496 -24.18 5.34 -10.58
C ARG A 496 -22.77 4.85 -10.96
N VAL A 497 -21.91 5.75 -11.43
CA VAL A 497 -20.51 5.47 -11.82
C VAL A 497 -19.58 6.20 -10.87
N ILE A 498 -18.79 5.46 -10.10
CA ILE A 498 -17.89 6.01 -9.08
C ILE A 498 -16.45 5.74 -9.50
N GLY A 499 -15.73 6.82 -9.82
CA GLY A 499 -14.29 6.79 -10.07
C GLY A 499 -13.51 7.21 -8.84
N VAL A 500 -12.86 6.25 -8.18
CA VAL A 500 -11.97 6.46 -7.03
C VAL A 500 -10.56 5.97 -7.37
N SER A 501 -9.55 6.43 -6.62
CA SER A 501 -8.14 6.08 -6.88
C SER A 501 -7.73 4.70 -6.38
N LYS A 502 -8.48 4.10 -5.46
CA LYS A 502 -8.23 2.78 -4.87
C LYS A 502 -9.36 1.82 -5.24
N CYS A 503 -9.09 0.52 -5.21
CA CYS A 503 -10.15 -0.48 -5.28
C CYS A 503 -11.10 -0.32 -4.10
N CYS A 504 -12.38 -0.58 -4.34
CA CYS A 504 -13.42 -0.54 -3.32
C CYS A 504 -13.10 -1.55 -2.20
N CYS A 505 -13.20 -1.15 -0.93
CA CYS A 505 -13.07 -2.12 0.15
C CYS A 505 -14.31 -3.05 0.20
N PRO A 506 -14.21 -4.25 0.80
CA PRO A 506 -15.36 -5.16 0.94
C PRO A 506 -16.57 -4.51 1.62
N ILE A 507 -16.32 -3.60 2.58
CA ILE A 507 -17.39 -2.90 3.29
C ILE A 507 -18.15 -1.96 2.35
N CYS A 508 -17.44 -1.12 1.62
CA CYS A 508 -18.05 -0.25 0.61
C CYS A 508 -18.74 -1.06 -0.49
N GLN A 509 -18.15 -2.17 -0.96
CA GLN A 509 -18.77 -3.02 -1.96
C GLN A 509 -20.11 -3.57 -1.48
N HIS A 510 -20.17 -4.08 -0.24
CA HIS A 510 -21.42 -4.57 0.32
C HIS A 510 -22.44 -3.43 0.49
N PHE A 511 -22.01 -2.28 1.00
CA PHE A 511 -22.86 -1.10 1.13
C PHE A 511 -23.46 -0.65 -0.23
N LEU A 512 -22.65 -0.60 -1.28
CA LEU A 512 -23.09 -0.30 -2.65
C LEU A 512 -24.11 -1.34 -3.16
N SER A 513 -23.92 -2.62 -2.82
CA SER A 513 -24.87 -3.68 -3.18
C SER A 513 -26.23 -3.51 -2.49
N LEU A 514 -26.24 -3.09 -1.23
CA LEU A 514 -27.45 -2.83 -0.46
C LEU A 514 -28.18 -1.59 -0.99
N LEU A 515 -27.46 -0.50 -1.28
CA LEU A 515 -28.03 0.69 -1.90
C LEU A 515 -28.62 0.41 -3.29
N SER A 516 -28.05 -0.56 -4.02
CA SER A 516 -28.56 -0.89 -5.35
C SER A 516 -29.97 -1.48 -5.31
N ASN A 517 -30.35 -2.24 -4.27
CA ASN A 517 -31.70 -2.81 -4.06
C ASN A 517 -32.53 -3.13 -5.33
N ASN A 518 -31.97 -3.96 -6.23
CA ASN A 518 -32.54 -4.36 -7.54
C ASN A 518 -32.63 -3.27 -8.64
N ASP A 519 -32.20 -2.04 -8.37
CA ASP A 519 -31.92 -1.04 -9.40
C ASP A 519 -30.59 -1.37 -10.13
N GLU A 520 -30.15 -0.45 -11.00
CA GLU A 520 -28.84 -0.53 -11.63
C GLU A 520 -27.70 -0.54 -10.59
N PRO A 521 -26.73 -1.46 -10.70
CA PRO A 521 -25.61 -1.56 -9.77
C PRO A 521 -24.68 -0.35 -9.90
N PHE A 522 -24.04 0.01 -8.79
CA PHE A 522 -22.93 0.97 -8.84
C PHE A 522 -21.73 0.38 -9.58
N ILE A 523 -21.21 1.14 -10.55
CA ILE A 523 -19.99 0.80 -11.29
C ILE A 523 -18.79 1.39 -10.54
N VAL A 524 -17.91 0.50 -10.08
CA VAL A 524 -16.63 0.82 -9.42
C VAL A 524 -15.47 0.14 -10.15
N GLN A 525 -14.23 0.57 -9.89
CA GLN A 525 -13.02 0.02 -10.52
C GLN A 525 -12.77 -1.47 -10.22
N GLY A 526 -13.29 -1.96 -9.09
CA GLY A 526 -13.07 -3.30 -8.57
C GLY A 526 -13.09 -3.28 -7.04
N PHE A 527 -12.76 -4.40 -6.41
CA PHE A 527 -12.68 -4.51 -4.96
C PHE A 527 -11.44 -5.29 -4.50
N HIS A 528 -10.91 -4.94 -3.33
CA HIS A 528 -9.90 -5.74 -2.64
C HIS A 528 -10.55 -6.66 -1.62
N ASN A 529 -9.82 -7.66 -1.12
CA ASN A 529 -10.32 -8.65 -0.17
C ASN A 529 -10.09 -8.29 1.31
N THR A 530 -9.31 -7.25 1.59
CA THR A 530 -9.01 -6.83 2.96
C THR A 530 -10.15 -5.97 3.53
N VAL A 531 -10.71 -6.35 4.66
CA VAL A 531 -11.64 -5.50 5.43
C VAL A 531 -10.81 -4.48 6.20
N SER A 532 -11.14 -3.19 6.05
CA SER A 532 -10.49 -2.09 6.78
C SER A 532 -11.54 -1.31 7.56
N ALA A 533 -11.15 -0.65 8.66
CA ALA A 533 -12.06 0.21 9.41
C ALA A 533 -12.64 1.31 8.51
N CYS A 534 -13.96 1.40 8.41
CA CYS A 534 -14.63 2.46 7.68
C CYS A 534 -15.89 2.92 8.42
N THR A 535 -16.22 4.19 8.26
CA THR A 535 -17.42 4.80 8.82
C THR A 535 -18.48 4.90 7.73
N LEU A 536 -19.72 4.52 8.05
CA LEU A 536 -20.84 4.73 7.14
C LEU A 536 -21.27 6.20 7.14
N PRO A 537 -21.86 6.70 6.04
CA PRO A 537 -22.49 8.01 6.06
C PRO A 537 -23.57 8.07 7.15
N ILE A 538 -23.62 9.15 7.94
CA ILE A 538 -24.60 9.30 9.03
C ILE A 538 -26.06 9.35 8.54
N TRP A 539 -26.25 9.59 7.24
CA TRP A 539 -27.53 9.59 6.55
C TRP A 539 -27.83 8.24 5.87
N ALA A 540 -27.04 7.19 6.16
CA ALA A 540 -27.34 5.84 5.69
C ALA A 540 -28.70 5.39 6.27
N PRO A 541 -29.58 4.77 5.44
CA PRO A 541 -30.83 4.19 5.92
C PRO A 541 -30.58 3.14 7.01
N ALA A 542 -31.41 3.14 8.05
CA ALA A 542 -31.24 2.26 9.21
C ALA A 542 -31.24 0.77 8.82
N ASP A 543 -32.09 0.36 7.88
CA ASP A 543 -32.14 -1.01 7.36
C ASP A 543 -30.83 -1.45 6.68
N ILE A 544 -30.14 -0.51 6.03
CA ILE A 544 -28.82 -0.76 5.45
C ILE A 544 -27.78 -0.89 6.57
N VAL A 545 -27.80 -0.02 7.58
CA VAL A 545 -26.89 -0.12 8.74
C VAL A 545 -27.05 -1.46 9.45
N ASP A 546 -28.29 -1.90 9.69
CA ASP A 546 -28.59 -3.20 10.30
C ASP A 546 -28.04 -4.35 9.44
N SER A 547 -28.24 -4.30 8.12
CA SER A 547 -27.71 -5.33 7.22
C SER A 547 -26.18 -5.34 7.20
N MET A 548 -25.53 -4.19 7.30
CA MET A 548 -24.07 -4.08 7.39
C MET A 548 -23.55 -4.69 8.70
N ASN A 549 -24.19 -4.36 9.83
CA ASN A 549 -23.87 -4.93 11.14
C ASN A 549 -24.05 -6.45 11.16
N GLN A 550 -25.13 -6.95 10.55
CA GLN A 550 -25.35 -8.39 10.43
C GLN A 550 -24.25 -9.06 9.60
N THR A 551 -23.89 -8.54 8.43
CA THR A 551 -22.89 -9.17 7.56
C THR A 551 -21.50 -9.14 8.20
N PHE A 552 -21.01 -7.97 8.60
CA PHE A 552 -19.66 -7.83 9.12
C PHE A 552 -19.53 -8.26 10.58
N GLY A 553 -20.60 -8.18 11.37
CA GLY A 553 -20.65 -8.77 12.71
C GLY A 553 -20.54 -10.29 12.66
N ARG A 554 -21.19 -10.95 11.68
CA ARG A 554 -21.06 -12.42 11.50
C ARG A 554 -19.65 -12.81 11.10
N LEU A 555 -19.01 -12.00 10.27
CA LEU A 555 -17.60 -12.19 9.89
C LEU A 555 -16.70 -12.06 11.13
N LEU A 556 -16.81 -10.95 11.87
CA LEU A 556 -16.04 -10.71 13.09
C LEU A 556 -16.24 -11.82 14.12
N ARG A 557 -17.49 -12.27 14.33
CA ARG A 557 -17.79 -13.40 15.23
C ARG A 557 -17.02 -14.65 14.86
N ARG A 558 -16.99 -15.02 13.58
CA ARG A 558 -16.26 -16.20 13.12
C ARG A 558 -14.78 -16.09 13.47
N GLU A 559 -14.16 -14.96 13.14
CA GLU A 559 -12.73 -14.73 13.43
C GLU A 559 -12.45 -14.77 14.95
N LEU A 560 -13.32 -14.18 15.78
CA LEU A 560 -13.16 -14.23 17.24
C LEU A 560 -13.29 -15.65 17.80
N VAL A 561 -14.21 -16.46 17.27
CA VAL A 561 -14.35 -17.88 17.66
C VAL A 561 -13.13 -18.68 17.23
N GLU A 562 -12.60 -18.46 16.03
CA GLU A 562 -11.39 -19.12 15.54
C GLU A 562 -10.16 -18.77 16.40
N VAL A 563 -10.04 -17.51 16.83
CA VAL A 563 -9.02 -17.09 17.80
C VAL A 563 -9.20 -17.83 19.13
N MET A 564 -10.42 -17.95 19.65
CA MET A 564 -10.70 -18.70 20.89
C MET A 564 -10.41 -20.21 20.80
N GLU A 565 -10.47 -20.79 19.60
CA GLU A 565 -10.16 -22.21 19.39
C GLU A 565 -8.65 -22.45 19.23
N THR A 566 -7.92 -21.41 18.83
CA THR A 566 -6.47 -21.46 18.61
C THR A 566 -5.67 -21.18 19.89
N PHE A 567 -6.19 -20.33 20.78
CA PHE A 567 -5.56 -19.87 22.02
C PHE A 567 -6.37 -20.28 23.25
#